data_AF-R6RZU5-F1
#
_entry.id   AF-R6RZU5-F1
#
_cell.length_a   1.000
_cell.length_b   1.000
_cell.length_c   1.000
_cell.angle_alpha   90.00
_cell.angle_beta   90.00
_cell.angle_gamma   90.00
#
_symmetry.space_group_name_H-M   'P 1'
#
loop_
_entity.id
_entity.type
_entity.pdbx_description
1 polymer ?
#
loop_
_entity_poly.entity_id
_entity_poly.type
_entity_poly.pdbx_seq_one_letter_code
_entity_poly.pdbx_strand_id
1 'polypeptide(L)' 'MRLIYARYNPQCNSIDVTTFENVVLRIDCNKAEEGLRTTPGSQCSLNALAIDNPLEYARLYLDGEMQVWVDAEDRLDTW' A
#
# COMPACT_ATOMS: atom_id res chain seq x y z
N MET A 1 2.64 -2.29 23.95
CA MET A 1 2.49 -2.17 22.49
C MET A 1 3.44 -3.14 21.83
N ARG A 2 2.96 -4.03 20.97
CA ARG A 2 3.83 -4.86 20.11
C ARG A 2 4.23 -3.99 18.93
N LEU A 3 5.52 -3.73 18.75
CA LEU A 3 6.00 -2.86 17.68
C LEU A 3 5.79 -3.57 16.35
N ILE A 4 5.00 -2.98 15.46
CA ILE A 4 4.90 -3.37 14.06
C ILE A 4 5.35 -2.15 13.28
N TYR A 5 6.32 -2.31 12.38
CA TYR A 5 6.72 -1.24 11.48
C TYR A 5 6.74 -1.78 10.06
N ALA A 6 6.42 -0.91 9.11
CA ALA A 6 6.47 -1.20 7.69
C ALA A 6 7.42 -0.23 7.03
N ARG A 7 8.08 -0.66 5.95
CA ARG A 7 8.90 0.20 5.11
C ARG A 7 8.71 -0.16 3.65
N TYR A 8 8.79 0.85 2.79
CA TYR A 8 8.90 0.62 1.36
C TYR A 8 10.33 0.23 0.98
N ASN A 9 10.44 -0.81 0.16
CA ASN A 9 11.69 -1.29 -0.41
C ASN A 9 11.73 -0.98 -1.92
N PRO A 10 12.44 0.09 -2.32
CA PRO A 10 12.51 0.51 -3.71
C PRO A 10 13.27 -0.48 -4.61
N GLN A 11 14.08 -1.39 -4.05
CA GLN A 11 14.81 -2.39 -4.84
C GLN A 11 13.89 -3.48 -5.41
N CYS A 12 12.78 -3.75 -4.72
CA CYS A 12 11.86 -4.83 -5.08
C CYS A 12 10.43 -4.35 -5.34
N ASN A 13 10.19 -3.03 -5.30
CA ASN A 13 8.86 -2.43 -5.32
C ASN A 13 7.90 -3.15 -4.34
N SER A 14 8.28 -3.20 -3.06
CA SER A 14 7.56 -3.98 -2.06
C SER A 14 7.47 -3.30 -0.70
N ILE A 15 6.47 -3.67 0.09
CA ILE A 15 6.36 -3.28 1.50
C ILE A 15 6.89 -4.42 2.37
N ASP A 16 7.94 -4.14 3.15
CA ASP A 16 8.44 -5.02 4.19
C ASP A 16 7.76 -4.64 5.51
N VAL A 17 6.88 -5.51 6.03
CA VAL A 17 6.27 -5.37 7.35
C VAL A 17 7.00 -6.27 8.34
N THR A 18 7.63 -5.67 9.34
CA THR A 18 8.34 -6.39 10.40
C THR A 18 7.51 -6.39 11.67
N THR A 19 7.28 -7.59 12.20
CA THR A 19 6.59 -7.82 13.47
C THR A 19 7.57 -7.87 14.63
N PHE A 20 7.04 -7.84 15.87
CA PHE A 20 7.82 -7.93 17.10
C PHE A 20 8.67 -9.22 17.25
N GLU A 21 8.37 -10.27 16.49
CA GLU A 21 9.11 -11.56 16.49
C GLU A 21 10.21 -11.61 15.42
N ASN A 22 10.57 -10.48 14.82
CA ASN A 22 11.45 -10.39 13.64
C ASN A 22 10.92 -11.18 12.43
N VAL A 23 9.64 -11.55 12.41
CA VAL A 23 8.99 -12.10 11.22
C VAL A 23 8.71 -10.95 10.27
N VAL A 24 9.21 -11.08 9.04
CA VAL A 24 9.00 -10.12 7.96
C VAL A 24 7.98 -10.68 6.98
N LEU A 25 6.87 -9.96 6.83
CA LEU A 25 5.93 -10.16 5.73
C LEU A 25 6.33 -9.19 4.60
N ARG A 26 6.48 -9.72 3.38
CA ARG A 26 6.77 -8.91 2.19
C ARG A 26 5.56 -8.89 1.26
N ILE A 27 5.04 -7.70 0.99
CA ILE A 27 3.96 -7.46 0.03
C ILE A 27 4.60 -6.90 -1.25
N ASP A 28 4.48 -7.62 -2.36
CA ASP A 28 4.91 -7.15 -3.68
C ASP A 28 3.87 -6.17 -4.23
N CYS A 29 4.23 -4.91 -4.40
CA CYS A 29 3.29 -3.87 -4.83
C CYS A 29 2.78 -4.14 -6.25
N ASN A 30 3.60 -4.71 -7.14
CA ASN A 30 3.14 -5.02 -8.51
C ASN A 30 2.05 -6.09 -8.51
N LYS A 31 2.14 -7.06 -7.60
CA LYS A 31 1.11 -8.09 -7.43
C LYS A 31 -0.09 -7.58 -6.64
N ALA A 32 0.15 -6.72 -5.66
CA ALA A 32 -0.92 -6.12 -4.85
C ALA A 32 -1.84 -5.24 -5.70
N GLU A 33 -1.26 -4.54 -6.67
CA GLU A 33 -1.98 -3.65 -7.57
C GLU A 33 -2.43 -4.34 -8.86
N GLU A 34 -2.12 -5.62 -9.05
CA GLU A 34 -2.53 -6.37 -10.23
C GLU A 34 -4.07 -6.45 -10.29
N GLY A 35 -4.65 -5.84 -11.33
CA GLY A 35 -6.10 -5.82 -11.52
C GLY A 35 -6.82 -4.67 -10.81
N LEU A 36 -6.12 -3.79 -10.09
CA LEU A 36 -6.71 -2.55 -9.62
C LEU A 36 -7.06 -1.65 -10.81
N ARG A 37 -8.20 -0.98 -10.71
CA ARG A 37 -8.64 0.04 -11.65
C ARG A 37 -8.28 1.39 -11.05
N THR A 38 -7.19 1.97 -11.53
CA THR A 38 -6.68 3.28 -11.08
C THR A 38 -6.77 4.33 -12.19
N THR A 39 -6.80 5.60 -11.80
CA THR A 39 -6.47 6.74 -12.67
C THR A 39 -5.02 7.16 -12.43
N PRO A 40 -4.42 8.03 -13.28
CA PRO A 40 -3.10 8.57 -13.01
C PRO A 40 -3.00 9.27 -11.63
N GLY A 41 -4.09 9.89 -11.18
CA GLY A 41 -4.17 10.57 -9.88
C GLY A 41 -4.12 9.58 -8.71
N SER A 42 -5.04 8.60 -8.67
CA SER A 42 -5.05 7.60 -7.60
C SER A 42 -3.84 6.68 -7.62
N GLN A 43 -3.24 6.40 -8.78
CA GLN A 43 -1.96 5.70 -8.85
C GLN A 43 -0.82 6.52 -8.21
N CYS A 44 -0.81 7.84 -8.41
CA CYS A 44 0.14 8.73 -7.74
C CYS A 44 -0.07 8.70 -6.21
N SER A 45 -1.33 8.78 -5.76
CA SER A 45 -1.69 8.68 -4.34
C SER A 45 -1.30 7.32 -3.74
N LEU A 46 -1.49 6.20 -4.45
CA LEU A 46 -1.06 4.86 -4.02
C LEU A 46 0.47 4.79 -3.85
N ASN A 47 1.22 5.31 -4.83
CA ASN A 47 2.68 5.35 -4.76
C ASN A 47 3.16 6.20 -3.58
N ALA A 48 2.54 7.36 -3.35
CA ALA A 48 2.82 8.20 -2.19
C ALA A 48 2.49 7.47 -0.89
N LEU A 49 1.35 6.78 -0.82
CA LEU A 49 0.95 5.99 0.35
C LEU A 49 1.97 4.89 0.68
N ALA A 50 2.47 4.18 -0.33
CA ALA A 50 3.50 3.16 -0.16
C ALA A 50 4.78 3.75 0.47
N ILE A 51 5.21 4.93 0.02
CA ILE A 51 6.45 5.57 0.47
C ILE A 51 6.28 6.23 1.85
N ASP A 52 5.24 7.04 2.02
CA ASP A 52 5.05 7.89 3.20
C ASP A 52 4.41 7.12 4.36
N ASN A 53 3.46 6.23 4.06
CA ASN A 53 2.70 5.46 5.06
C ASN A 53 2.61 3.97 4.67
N PRO A 54 3.74 3.26 4.58
CA PRO A 54 3.80 1.85 4.15
C PRO A 54 2.92 0.91 4.99
N LEU A 55 2.67 1.26 6.26
CA LEU A 55 1.82 0.45 7.14
C LEU A 55 0.35 0.52 6.73
N GLU A 56 -0.12 1.69 6.30
CA GLU A 56 -1.50 1.86 5.83
C GLU A 56 -1.68 1.19 4.47
N TYR A 57 -0.70 1.30 3.57
CA TYR A 57 -0.70 0.54 2.32
C TYR A 57 -0.81 -0.97 2.58
N ALA A 58 0.02 -1.50 3.48
CA ALA A 58 -0.02 -2.91 3.85
C ALA A 58 -1.38 -3.32 4.44
N ARG A 59 -1.96 -2.47 5.29
CA ARG A 59 -3.29 -2.68 5.86
C ARG A 59 -4.35 -2.76 4.76
N LEU A 60 -4.41 -1.81 3.85
CA LEU A 60 -5.38 -1.79 2.75
C LEU A 60 -5.30 -3.05 1.88
N TYR A 61 -4.08 -3.51 1.59
CA TYR A 61 -3.88 -4.73 0.83
C TYR A 61 -4.37 -5.97 1.60
N LEU A 62 -4.01 -6.09 2.88
CA LEU A 62 -4.37 -7.24 3.71
C LEU A 62 -5.87 -7.31 4.04
N ASP A 63 -6.51 -6.15 4.23
CA ASP A 63 -7.95 -6.05 4.46
C ASP A 63 -8.76 -6.19 3.15
N GLY A 64 -8.10 -6.16 1.98
CA GLY A 64 -8.76 -6.23 0.66
C GLY A 64 -9.50 -4.94 0.28
N GLU A 65 -9.19 -3.83 0.94
CA GLU A 65 -9.87 -2.53 0.78
C GLU A 65 -9.20 -1.62 -0.28
N MET A 66 -8.14 -2.09 -0.94
CA MET A 66 -7.31 -1.27 -1.82
C MET A 66 -8.09 -0.65 -3.00
N GLN A 67 -8.99 -1.40 -3.65
CA GLN A 67 -9.83 -0.84 -4.72
C GLN A 67 -10.84 0.18 -4.19
N VAL A 68 -11.40 -0.02 -3.00
CA VAL A 68 -12.35 0.92 -2.39
C VAL A 68 -11.65 2.25 -2.08
N TRP A 69 -10.42 2.18 -1.59
CA TRP A 69 -9.59 3.36 -1.35
C TRP A 69 -9.26 4.11 -2.65
N VAL A 70 -8.85 3.39 -3.69
CA VAL A 70 -8.59 3.95 -5.03
C VAL A 70 -9.83 4.64 -5.60
N ASP A 71 -10.99 3.99 -5.54
CA ASP A 71 -12.26 4.54 -6.02
C ASP A 71 -12.66 5.82 -5.26
N ALA A 72 -12.25 5.95 -4.00
CA ALA A 72 -12.48 7.15 -3.20
C ALA A 72 -11.54 8.29 -3.62
N GLU A 73 -10.25 8.00 -3.84
CA GLU A 73 -9.27 8.98 -4.35
C GLU A 73 -9.66 9.52 -5.73
N ASP A 74 -10.10 8.65 -6.65
CA ASP A 74 -10.54 9.05 -7.98
C ASP A 74 -11.73 10.03 -7.96
N ARG A 75 -12.61 9.90 -6.97
CA ARG A 75 -13.75 10.80 -6.76
C ARG A 75 -13.33 12.16 -6.21
N LEU A 76 -12.19 12.25 -5.52
CA LEU A 76 -11.66 13.52 -5.01
C LEU A 76 -10.99 14.32 -6.13
N ASP A 77 -10.33 13.65 -7.07
CA ASP A 77 -9.66 14.29 -8.22
C ASP A 77 -10.65 14.89 -9.24
N THR A 78 -11.92 14.47 -9.19
CA THR A 78 -12.97 14.93 -10.12
C THR A 78 -13.69 16.24 -9.70
N TRP A 79 -13.26 16.91 -8.63
CA TRP A 79 -13.88 18.13 -8.09
C TRP A 79 -13.03 19.39 -8.32
#